data_AF-A0A2V2N3T0-F1
#
_entry.id   AF-A0A2V2N3T0-F1
#
_cell.length_a   1.000
_cell.length_b   1.000
_cell.length_c   1.000
_cell.angle_alpha   90.00
_cell.angle_beta   90.00
_cell.angle_gamma   90.00
#
_symmetry.space_group_name_H-M   'P 1'
#
loop_
_entity.id
_entity.type
_entity.pdbx_description
1 polymer ?
#
loop_
_entity_poly.entity_id
_entity_poly.type
_entity_poly.pdbx_seq_one_letter_code
_entity_poly.pdbx_strand_id
1 'polypeptide(L)'
;MTVTFDSLTLKEPDVKPQPKPQVNETELVSGKTKLTVSSTVKKSWQISCITESLAEYSALLAKLTVVGSLVINGATNTKCVIKSWREKEMNPSTKEITMQFVQDTT
;
A
#
# COMPACT_ATOMS: atom_id res chain seq x y z
N MET A 1 -5.10 17.07 -1.92
CA MET A 1 -4.16 15.98 -2.27
C MET A 1 -4.92 14.99 -3.12
N THR A 2 -4.32 14.47 -4.19
CA THR A 2 -4.99 13.53 -5.10
C THR A 2 -4.22 12.22 -5.14
N VAL A 3 -4.91 11.11 -4.86
CA VAL A 3 -4.34 9.77 -4.93
C VAL A 3 -5.24 8.89 -5.78
N THR A 4 -4.64 8.20 -6.74
CA THR A 4 -5.35 7.20 -7.53
C THR A 4 -4.60 5.88 -7.50
N PHE A 5 -5.31 4.76 -7.38
CA PHE A 5 -4.74 3.43 -7.53
C PHE A 5 -5.48 2.68 -8.63
N ASP A 6 -4.77 2.31 -9.69
CA ASP A 6 -5.33 1.55 -10.81
C ASP A 6 -6.62 2.16 -11.38
N SER A 7 -6.58 3.48 -11.61
CA SER A 7 -7.69 4.33 -12.06
C SER A 7 -8.82 4.58 -11.04
N LEU A 8 -8.73 4.04 -9.82
CA LEU A 8 -9.65 4.40 -8.73
C LEU A 8 -9.12 5.63 -7.98
N THR A 9 -9.93 6.68 -7.92
CA THR A 9 -9.61 7.88 -7.11
C THR A 9 -10.00 7.65 -5.66
N LEU A 10 -9.06 7.82 -4.75
CA LEU A 10 -9.30 7.73 -3.31
C LEU A 10 -9.85 9.07 -2.80
N LYS A 11 -10.96 9.05 -2.05
CA LYS A 11 -11.54 10.23 -1.40
C LYS A 11 -10.83 10.52 -0.09
N GLU A 12 -10.60 11.81 0.15
CA GLU A 12 -9.92 12.34 1.34
C GLU A 12 -8.66 11.54 1.73
N PRO A 13 -7.71 11.35 0.78
CA PRO A 13 -6.57 10.49 1.03
C PRO A 13 -5.60 11.15 2.02
N ASP A 14 -5.21 10.41 3.04
CA ASP A 14 -4.07 10.72 3.91
C ASP A 14 -2.93 9.76 3.57
N VAL A 15 -1.79 10.30 3.14
CA VAL A 15 -0.63 9.52 2.66
C VAL A 15 0.52 9.66 3.64
N LYS A 16 0.97 8.53 4.19
CA LYS A 16 2.13 8.42 5.06
C LYS A 16 3.18 7.52 4.41
N PRO A 17 4.28 8.10 3.87
CA PRO A 17 5.42 7.31 3.39
C PRO A 17 5.99 6.43 4.51
N GLN A 18 6.22 5.16 4.21
CA GLN A 18 6.82 4.17 5.11
C GLN A 18 7.99 3.47 4.40
N PRO A 19 9.12 4.15 4.13
CA PRO A 19 10.27 3.48 3.53
C PRO A 19 10.71 2.31 4.43
N LYS A 20 10.74 1.10 3.87
CA LYS A 20 11.24 -0.09 4.58
C LYS A 20 12.55 -0.55 3.93
N PRO A 21 13.66 -0.63 4.68
CA PRO A 21 14.87 -1.26 4.19
C PRO A 21 14.55 -2.70 3.79
N GLN A 22 15.00 -3.14 2.61
CA GLN A 22 14.90 -4.54 2.26
C GLN A 22 15.91 -5.32 3.12
N VAL A 23 15.42 -6.29 3.89
CA VAL A 23 16.26 -7.22 4.65
C VAL A 23 16.36 -8.49 3.83
N ASN A 24 17.58 -8.87 3.48
CA ASN A 24 17.86 -10.16 2.86
C ASN A 24 18.32 -11.12 3.95
N GLU A 25 17.67 -12.26 4.05
CA GLU A 25 18.05 -13.32 4.98
C GLU A 25 18.88 -14.36 4.22
N THR A 26 19.98 -14.81 4.82
CA THR A 26 20.79 -15.89 4.26
C THR A 26 21.21 -16.80 5.38
N GLU A 27 20.91 -18.09 5.23
CA GLU A 27 21.37 -19.12 6.17
C GLU A 27 22.86 -19.39 5.93
N LEU A 28 23.66 -19.27 6.99
CA LEU A 28 25.06 -19.66 6.95
C LEU A 28 25.18 -21.16 7.16
N VAL A 29 26.24 -21.75 6.62
CA VAL A 29 26.60 -23.18 6.80
C VAL A 29 26.73 -23.57 8.29
N SER A 30 26.92 -22.59 9.18
CA SER A 30 26.96 -22.77 10.64
C SER A 30 25.58 -22.85 11.32
N GLY A 31 24.48 -22.85 10.57
CA GLY A 31 23.11 -22.81 11.10
C GLY A 31 22.70 -21.46 11.68
N LYS A 32 23.50 -20.40 11.47
CA LYS A 32 23.20 -19.02 11.90
C LYS A 32 22.59 -18.23 10.75
N THR A 33 21.54 -17.46 11.03
CA THR A 33 20.94 -16.55 10.04
C THR A 33 21.74 -15.25 9.97
N LYS A 34 22.23 -14.90 8.78
CA LYS A 34 22.79 -13.57 8.49
C LYS A 34 21.70 -12.69 7.90
N LEU A 35 21.36 -11.62 8.60
CA LEU A 35 20.50 -10.55 8.07
C LEU A 35 21.39 -9.51 7.41
N THR A 36 21.24 -9.31 6.11
CA THR A 36 21.91 -8.24 5.38
C THR A 36 20.87 -7.20 5.00
N VAL A 37 20.96 -6.02 5.61
CA VAL A 37 20.15 -4.87 5.20
C VAL A 37 20.68 -4.38 3.86
N SER A 38 19.87 -4.48 2.82
CA SER A 38 20.22 -4.01 1.49
C SER A 38 20.11 -2.48 1.42
N SER A 39 20.91 -1.85 0.56
CA SER A 39 20.77 -0.43 0.21
C SER A 39 19.49 -0.13 -0.59
N THR A 40 18.82 -1.16 -1.11
CA THR A 40 17.52 -1.03 -1.79
C THR A 40 16.42 -0.84 -0.74
N VAL A 41 15.81 0.34 -0.74
CA VAL A 41 14.66 0.66 0.09
C VAL A 41 13.41 0.37 -0.72
N LYS A 42 12.56 -0.55 -0.24
CA LYS A 42 11.23 -0.75 -0.84
C LYS A 42 10.41 0.49 -0.51
N LYS A 43 9.94 1.18 -1.55
CA LYS A 43 8.98 2.27 -1.35
C LYS A 43 7.67 1.65 -0.87
N SER A 44 7.21 2.12 0.28
CA SER A 44 5.91 1.73 0.80
C SER A 44 5.20 2.93 1.37
N TRP A 45 3.88 2.90 1.36
CA TRP A 45 3.03 3.97 1.82
C TRP A 45 1.87 3.37 2.60
N GLN A 46 1.55 3.96 3.75
CA GLN A 46 0.27 3.76 4.38
C GLN A 46 -0.66 4.87 3.89
N ILE A 47 -1.77 4.48 3.28
CA ILE A 47 -2.75 5.42 2.74
C ILE A 47 -4.09 5.12 3.37
N SER A 48 -4.70 6.10 4.03
CA SER A 48 -6.09 6.03 4.47
C SER A 48 -6.99 6.86 3.56
N CYS A 49 -8.22 6.41 3.36
CA CYS A 49 -9.23 7.09 2.56
C CYS A 49 -10.62 6.79 3.10
N ILE A 50 -11.60 7.60 2.69
CA ILE A 50 -12.99 7.46 3.09
C ILE A 50 -13.79 6.82 1.94
N THR A 51 -14.64 5.86 2.26
CA THR A 51 -15.62 5.28 1.33
C THR A 51 -17.02 5.53 1.86
N GLU A 52 -17.90 6.08 1.01
CA GLU A 52 -19.28 6.46 1.38
C GLU A 52 -20.33 5.59 0.67
N SER A 53 -19.90 4.74 -0.27
CA SER A 53 -20.78 3.85 -1.00
C SER A 53 -20.25 2.42 -1.03
N LEU A 54 -21.18 1.46 -1.12
CA LEU A 54 -20.85 0.04 -1.27
C LEU A 54 -20.05 -0.20 -2.57
N ALA A 55 -20.38 0.50 -3.65
CA ALA A 55 -19.71 0.35 -4.94
C ALA A 55 -18.24 0.80 -4.88
N GLU A 56 -17.94 1.95 -4.26
CA GLU A 56 -16.56 2.41 -4.04
C GLU A 56 -15.77 1.41 -3.19
N TYR A 57 -16.38 0.95 -2.10
CA TYR A 57 -15.77 -0.03 -1.22
C TYR A 57 -15.45 -1.33 -1.96
N SER A 58 -16.42 -1.91 -2.68
CA SER A 58 -16.23 -3.16 -3.44
C SER A 58 -15.21 -3.01 -4.56
N ALA A 59 -15.21 -1.87 -5.27
CA ALA A 59 -14.21 -1.59 -6.30
C ALA A 59 -12.80 -1.53 -5.72
N LEU A 60 -12.62 -0.89 -4.56
CA LEU A 60 -11.33 -0.76 -3.89
C LEU A 60 -10.87 -2.10 -3.29
N LEU A 61 -11.80 -2.84 -2.67
CA LEU A 61 -11.54 -4.18 -2.13
C LEU A 61 -11.11 -5.15 -3.23
N ALA A 62 -11.70 -5.06 -4.42
CA ALA A 62 -11.32 -5.87 -5.58
C ALA A 62 -9.88 -5.60 -6.07
N LYS A 63 -9.27 -4.48 -5.67
CA LYS A 63 -7.86 -4.17 -5.96
C LYS A 63 -6.90 -4.69 -4.88
N LEU A 64 -7.40 -5.31 -3.82
CA LEU A 64 -6.54 -5.95 -2.82
C LEU A 64 -5.69 -7.04 -3.49
N THR A 65 -4.39 -7.05 -3.22
CA THR A 65 -3.39 -7.94 -3.85
C THR A 65 -3.18 -7.80 -5.36
N VAL A 66 -3.93 -6.92 -6.04
CA VAL A 66 -3.72 -6.64 -7.47
C VAL A 66 -2.52 -5.71 -7.65
N VAL A 67 -1.66 -6.02 -8.62
CA VAL A 67 -0.55 -5.15 -9.00
C VAL A 67 -1.08 -4.06 -9.94
N GLY A 68 -0.91 -2.80 -9.55
CA GLY A 68 -1.36 -1.65 -10.31
C GLY A 68 -0.40 -0.47 -10.25
N SER A 69 -0.88 0.69 -10.73
CA SER A 69 -0.15 1.95 -10.64
C SER A 69 -0.76 2.84 -9.56
N LEU A 70 0.08 3.29 -8.62
CA LEU A 70 -0.27 4.24 -7.57
C LEU A 70 0.23 5.64 -7.95
N VAL A 71 -0.70 6.55 -8.21
CA VAL A 71 -0.41 7.95 -8.50
C VAL A 71 -0.67 8.78 -7.24
N ILE A 72 0.33 9.50 -6.76
CA ILE A 72 0.22 10.41 -5.60
C ILE A 72 0.61 11.81 -6.09
N ASN A 73 -0.34 12.75 -6.09
CA ASN A 73 -0.15 14.12 -6.57
C ASN A 73 0.52 14.21 -7.97
N GLY A 74 0.12 13.33 -8.89
CA GLY A 74 0.68 13.25 -10.24
C GLY A 74 1.95 12.41 -10.38
N ALA A 75 2.62 12.06 -9.28
CA ALA A 75 3.77 11.15 -9.30
C ALA A 75 3.29 9.70 -9.44
N THR A 76 3.59 9.08 -10.58
CA THR A 76 3.19 7.70 -10.87
C THR A 76 4.22 6.71 -10.31
N ASN A 77 3.77 5.82 -9.44
CA ASN A 77 4.54 4.69 -8.91
C ASN A 77 3.94 3.40 -9.49
N THR A 78 4.64 2.79 -10.44
CA THR A 78 4.23 1.53 -11.07
C THR A 78 4.57 0.33 -10.19
N LYS A 79 3.93 -0.82 -10.45
CA LYS A 79 4.17 -2.08 -9.71
C LYS A 79 3.85 -1.95 -8.21
N CYS A 80 2.82 -1.20 -7.86
CA CYS A 80 2.34 -1.07 -6.49
C CYS A 80 1.25 -2.10 -6.20
N VAL A 81 1.26 -2.64 -5.00
CA VAL A 81 0.25 -3.61 -4.54
C VAL A 81 -0.19 -3.29 -3.12
N ILE A 82 -1.48 -3.46 -2.83
CA ILE A 82 -2.02 -3.37 -1.47
C ILE A 82 -1.68 -4.67 -0.74
N LYS A 83 -0.82 -4.58 0.29
CA LYS A 83 -0.37 -5.70 1.13
C LYS A 83 -1.18 -5.88 2.41
N SER A 84 -1.79 -4.80 2.90
CA SER A 84 -2.58 -4.82 4.12
C SER A 84 -3.78 -3.91 3.98
N TRP A 85 -4.88 -4.29 4.63
CA TRP A 85 -6.17 -3.63 4.59
C TRP A 85 -6.76 -3.62 6.00
N ARG A 86 -7.20 -2.45 6.45
CA ARG A 86 -7.92 -2.26 7.71
C ARG A 86 -9.10 -1.35 7.49
N GLU A 87 -10.22 -1.73 8.08
CA GLU A 87 -11.45 -0.95 8.03
C GLU A 87 -11.76 -0.39 9.41
N LYS A 88 -12.33 0.81 9.41
CA LYS A 88 -12.90 1.43 10.60
C LYS A 88 -14.23 2.06 10.21
N GLU A 89 -15.30 1.60 10.82
CA GLU A 89 -16.61 2.23 10.67
C GLU A 89 -16.58 3.60 11.37
N MET A 90 -16.88 4.66 10.63
CA MET A 90 -17.01 6.01 11.20
C MET A 90 -18.46 6.29 11.58
N ASN A 91 -19.39 5.89 10.70
CA ASN A 91 -20.83 6.00 10.90
C ASN A 91 -21.53 4.93 10.01
N PRO A 92 -22.86 4.75 10.10
CA PRO A 92 -23.58 3.69 9.37
C PRO A 92 -23.47 3.75 7.84
N SER A 93 -23.01 4.85 7.27
CA SER A 93 -22.91 5.08 5.82
C SER A 93 -21.47 5.37 5.35
N THR A 94 -20.51 5.46 6.26
CA THR A 94 -19.14 5.88 5.95
C THR A 94 -18.11 4.99 6.66
N LYS A 95 -17.14 4.49 5.89
CA LYS A 95 -16.02 3.72 6.39
C LYS A 95 -14.70 4.41 6.06
N GLU A 96 -13.79 4.42 7.01
CA GLU A 96 -12.39 4.75 6.80
C GLU A 96 -11.63 3.46 6.48
N ILE A 97 -10.92 3.47 5.36
CA ILE A 97 -10.12 2.35 4.88
C ILE A 97 -8.65 2.75 4.96
N THR A 98 -7.86 1.99 5.70
CA THR A 98 -6.40 2.14 5.76
C THR A 98 -5.73 1.00 5.00
N MET A 99 -4.93 1.34 4.00
CA MET A 99 -4.23 0.42 3.11
C MET A 99 -2.72 0.58 3.24
N GLN A 100 -1.99 -0.53 3.16
CA GLN A 100 -0.53 -0.50 3.00
C GLN A 100 -0.15 -0.85 1.56
N PHE A 101 0.39 0.12 0.83
CA PHE A 101 0.94 -0.06 -0.50
C PHE A 101 2.43 -0.36 -0.42
N VAL A 102 2.89 -1.34 -1.19
CA VAL A 102 4.30 -1.64 -1.39
C VAL A 102 4.60 -1.61 -2.89
N GLN A 103 5.64 -0.89 -3.29
CA GLN A 103 6.16 -0.95 -4.65
C GLN A 103 7.10 -2.15 -4.77
N ASP A 104 6.85 -3.00 -5.76
CA ASP A 104 7.83 -3.98 -6.21
C ASP A 104 8.81 -3.34 -7.18
N THR A 105 10.10 -3.39 -6.84
CA THR A 105 11.19 -2.85 -7.65
C THR A 105 12.01 -3.95 -8.32
N THR A 106 11.54 -5.20 -8.31
CA THR A 106 12.14 -6.29 -9.11
C THR A 106 11.85 -6.14 -10.60
#